data_AF-A0A8D8GGN4-F1
#
_entry.id   AF-A0A8D8GGN4-F1
#
_cell.length_a   1.000
_cell.length_b   1.000
_cell.length_c   1.000
_cell.angle_alpha   90.00
_cell.angle_beta   90.00
_cell.angle_gamma   90.00
#
_symmetry.space_group_name_H-M   'P 1'
#
loop_
_entity.id
_entity.type
_entity.pdbx_description
1 polymer ?
#
loop_
_entity_poly.entity_id
_entity_poly.type
_entity_poly.pdbx_seq_one_letter_code
_entity_poly.pdbx_strand_id
1 'polypeptide(L)'
;LERHSSLFGRFLYADYTYWQTILTGKWIRSTVEDRKCGIYALAALHRELGRELLSREAAEDREVLVVVLSYFMKYFKGVLMGSGSKPFEVRIAIRGFGAMAGACARLMSEEYMQELLLLVMQRTEYVYLVEDKSGEQLEHLPDLVQALSEIMGHVRELTGVQVSSLQNIVIGLIKDFHFLSTAHHELVVSSVMRTFDNLNKLGGGVLEGLLDKIILRGLVWSCSHTLVIDANQNRDESANWKDLVTYKNYLPLWRGLLAEGNSHGVDRTPLIKLIYAQLIKSLFLILDKLNLTTRKRTFKDESGEDRELFFCDPNVDLVPVKPKDFHIFFNLVDLYQDLLRYNAPVRDHFEDWIPVYFDCMVKMALKHPLVSGFVKLIDLGLTTADHLQYFQNQQSSAKLA
;
A
#
# COMPACT_ATOMS: atom_id res chain seq x y z
N LEU A 1 26.28 16.39 7.58
CA LEU A 1 25.17 15.99 8.47
C LEU A 1 24.59 14.65 8.06
N GLU A 2 24.01 14.52 6.87
CA GLU A 2 23.34 13.29 6.39
C GLU A 2 24.02 11.96 6.75
N ARG A 3 25.34 11.83 6.50
CA ARG A 3 26.06 10.55 6.68
C ARG A 3 26.56 10.25 8.09
N HIS A 4 26.81 11.30 8.90
CA HIS A 4 27.57 11.18 10.15
C HIS A 4 26.93 11.97 11.31
N SER A 5 25.65 12.30 11.22
CA SER A 5 24.93 13.09 12.23
C SER A 5 24.98 12.46 13.62
N SER A 6 24.99 11.13 13.71
CA SER A 6 25.06 10.37 14.96
C SER A 6 26.31 10.67 15.80
N LEU A 7 27.39 11.15 15.19
CA LEU A 7 28.61 11.55 15.90
C LEU A 7 28.48 12.91 16.58
N PHE A 8 27.47 13.70 16.21
CA PHE A 8 27.32 15.10 16.60
C PHE A 8 26.02 15.39 17.36
N GLY A 9 25.25 14.37 17.75
CA GLY A 9 23.92 14.53 18.36
C GLY A 9 23.86 15.59 19.46
N ARG A 10 24.75 15.51 20.45
CA ARG A 10 24.85 16.49 21.55
C ARG A 10 25.10 17.93 21.10
N PHE A 11 25.94 18.13 20.09
CA PHE A 11 26.24 19.46 19.55
C PHE A 11 25.07 20.00 18.71
N LEU A 12 24.43 19.14 17.94
CA LEU A 12 23.22 19.49 17.18
C LEU A 12 22.07 19.87 18.12
N TYR A 13 21.96 19.19 19.25
CA TYR A 13 21.00 19.52 20.30
C TYR A 13 21.31 20.86 20.97
N ALA A 14 22.57 21.15 21.29
CA ALA A 14 22.95 22.41 21.93
C ALA A 14 22.62 23.62 21.04
N ASP A 15 22.93 23.55 19.75
CA ASP A 15 22.77 24.65 18.78
C ASP A 15 21.55 24.46 17.86
N TYR A 16 20.51 23.78 18.34
CA TYR A 16 19.38 23.34 17.51
C TYR A 16 18.68 24.49 16.76
N THR A 17 18.58 25.66 17.37
CA THR A 17 17.97 26.86 16.77
C THR A 17 18.79 27.38 15.60
N TYR A 18 20.12 27.43 15.75
CA TYR A 18 21.04 27.84 14.69
C TYR A 18 20.93 26.89 13.50
N TRP A 19 21.04 25.58 13.75
CA TRP A 19 20.99 24.57 12.69
C TRP A 19 19.65 24.56 11.95
N GLN A 20 18.52 24.63 12.66
CA GLN A 20 17.20 24.72 12.03
C GLN A 20 17.07 25.99 11.19
N THR A 21 17.52 27.13 11.73
CA THR A 21 17.40 28.44 11.05
C THR A 21 18.23 28.50 9.78
N ILE A 22 19.49 28.05 9.82
CA ILE A 22 20.35 28.10 8.64
C ILE A 22 19.88 27.14 7.55
N LEU A 23 19.46 25.93 7.91
CA LEU A 23 19.00 24.94 6.94
C LEU A 23 17.67 25.38 6.30
N THR A 24 16.68 25.78 7.08
CA THR A 24 15.38 26.21 6.53
C THR A 24 15.42 27.59 5.85
N GLY A 25 16.21 28.52 6.37
CA GLY A 25 16.28 29.90 5.87
C GLY A 25 17.20 30.07 4.66
N LYS A 26 18.33 29.36 4.62
CA LYS A 26 19.34 29.50 3.56
C LYS A 26 19.30 28.34 2.57
N TRP A 27 19.43 27.10 3.03
CA TRP A 27 19.59 25.95 2.13
C TRP A 27 18.31 25.60 1.39
N ILE A 28 17.18 25.52 2.11
CA ILE A 28 15.89 25.19 1.51
C ILE A 28 15.42 26.26 0.51
N ARG A 29 15.82 27.52 0.71
CA ARG A 29 15.47 28.66 -0.15
C ARG A 29 16.50 28.95 -1.25
N SER A 30 17.56 28.16 -1.34
CA SER A 30 18.61 28.31 -2.35
C SER A 30 18.24 27.61 -3.67
N THR A 31 19.25 27.23 -4.44
CA THR A 31 19.16 26.45 -5.68
C THR A 31 18.53 25.07 -5.45
N VAL A 32 18.13 24.40 -6.54
CA VAL A 32 17.52 23.06 -6.47
C VAL A 32 18.46 22.04 -5.82
N GLU A 33 19.75 22.08 -6.16
CA GLU A 33 20.74 21.14 -5.61
C GLU A 33 21.04 21.41 -4.13
N ASP A 34 21.19 22.67 -3.74
CA ASP A 34 21.34 23.04 -2.32
C ASP A 34 20.11 22.65 -1.51
N ARG A 35 18.91 22.82 -2.08
CA ARG A 35 17.66 22.43 -1.43
C ARG A 35 17.61 20.94 -1.17
N LYS A 36 18.01 20.10 -2.14
CA LYS A 36 18.08 18.63 -1.95
C LYS A 36 19.00 18.29 -0.78
N CYS A 37 20.22 18.84 -0.76
CA CYS A 37 21.17 18.66 0.35
C CYS A 37 20.59 19.15 1.69
N GLY A 38 19.90 20.29 1.69
CA GLY A 38 19.22 20.85 2.85
C GLY A 38 18.12 19.95 3.41
N ILE A 39 17.32 19.32 2.54
CA ILE A 39 16.28 18.36 2.94
C ILE A 39 16.90 17.15 3.65
N TYR A 40 17.96 16.55 3.08
CA TYR A 40 18.64 15.41 3.71
C TYR A 40 19.32 15.80 5.03
N ALA A 41 19.92 17.00 5.10
CA ALA A 41 20.53 17.51 6.32
C ALA A 41 19.48 17.77 7.43
N LEU A 42 18.31 18.34 7.08
CA LEU A 42 17.20 18.54 8.02
C LEU A 42 16.65 17.21 8.53
N ALA A 43 16.46 16.23 7.66
CA ALA A 43 15.99 14.90 8.05
C ALA A 43 16.97 14.24 9.06
N ALA A 44 18.27 14.40 8.84
CA ALA A 44 19.29 13.91 9.78
C ALA A 44 19.27 14.68 11.11
N LEU A 45 19.16 16.02 11.06
CA LEU A 45 19.03 16.86 12.25
C LEU A 45 17.82 16.46 13.10
N HIS A 46 16.63 16.36 12.50
CA HIS A 46 15.40 16.00 13.23
C HIS A 46 15.49 14.61 13.85
N ARG A 47 16.11 13.65 13.15
CA ARG A 47 16.35 12.30 13.68
C ARG A 47 17.26 12.29 14.89
N GLU A 48 18.40 12.98 14.84
CA GLU A 48 19.31 13.03 16.00
C GLU A 48 18.69 13.80 17.17
N LEU A 49 17.97 14.89 16.90
CA LEU A 49 17.24 15.62 17.95
C LEU A 49 16.17 14.75 18.63
N GLY A 50 15.42 13.97 17.84
CA GLY A 50 14.46 13.00 18.39
C GLY A 50 15.14 11.96 19.29
N ARG A 51 16.30 11.45 18.88
CA ARG A 51 17.11 10.52 19.69
C ARG A 51 17.66 11.16 20.96
N GLU A 52 18.27 12.34 20.85
CA GLU A 52 18.83 13.07 21.99
C GLU A 52 17.75 13.38 23.02
N LEU A 53 16.58 13.88 22.58
CA LEU A 53 15.44 14.11 23.44
C LEU A 53 15.04 12.84 24.19
N LEU A 54 14.98 11.68 23.53
CA LEU A 54 14.61 10.40 24.17
C LEU A 54 15.69 9.83 25.08
N SER A 55 16.97 10.01 24.75
CA SER A 55 18.11 9.46 25.51
C SER A 55 18.35 10.14 26.85
N ARG A 56 17.85 11.37 27.01
CA ARG A 56 18.00 12.16 28.23
C ARG A 56 17.07 11.63 29.31
N GLU A 57 17.67 11.28 30.45
CA GLU A 57 17.00 10.72 31.63
C GLU A 57 15.98 11.70 32.22
N ALA A 58 15.03 11.17 33.00
CA ALA A 58 14.00 11.97 33.68
C ALA A 58 14.55 12.98 34.71
N ALA A 59 15.85 12.93 35.02
CA ALA A 59 16.53 13.83 35.94
C ALA A 59 17.01 15.14 35.28
N GLU A 60 17.07 15.22 33.95
CA GLU A 60 17.23 16.52 33.27
C GLU A 60 15.93 17.33 33.38
N ASP A 61 16.03 18.66 33.43
CA ASP A 61 14.88 19.55 33.52
C ASP A 61 13.91 19.27 32.35
N ARG A 62 12.84 18.52 32.64
CA ARG A 62 11.78 18.17 31.69
C ARG A 62 11.27 19.41 30.95
N GLU A 63 11.25 20.55 31.65
CA GLU A 63 10.87 21.86 31.10
C GLU A 63 11.78 22.28 29.93
N VAL A 64 13.10 22.09 30.04
CA VAL A 64 14.05 22.37 28.95
C VAL A 64 13.79 21.45 27.75
N LEU A 65 13.58 20.15 28.00
CA LEU A 65 13.28 19.19 26.92
C LEU A 65 11.98 19.57 26.17
N VAL A 66 10.96 20.00 26.92
CA VAL A 66 9.68 20.47 26.36
C VAL A 66 9.89 21.75 25.55
N VAL A 67 10.72 22.70 25.99
CA VAL A 67 11.02 23.94 25.24
C VAL A 67 11.67 23.62 23.89
N VAL A 68 12.67 22.74 23.88
CA VAL A 68 13.35 22.34 22.63
C VAL A 68 12.38 21.64 21.68
N LEU A 69 11.61 20.66 22.16
CA LEU A 69 10.64 19.96 21.33
C LEU A 69 9.54 20.91 20.81
N SER A 70 9.03 21.81 21.66
CA SER A 70 7.99 22.79 21.32
C SER A 70 8.42 23.72 20.19
N TYR A 71 9.70 24.09 20.13
CA TYR A 71 10.24 24.88 19.03
C TYR A 71 10.03 24.18 17.67
N PHE A 72 10.34 22.88 17.58
CA PHE A 72 10.14 22.11 16.35
C PHE A 72 8.67 21.82 16.06
N MET A 73 7.90 21.42 17.08
CA MET A 73 6.48 21.12 16.89
C MET A 73 5.69 22.35 16.44
N LYS A 74 6.00 23.53 16.96
CA LYS A 74 5.42 24.80 16.50
C LYS A 74 5.77 25.08 15.04
N TYR A 75 7.01 24.85 14.63
CA TYR A 75 7.42 24.99 13.23
C TYR A 75 6.65 24.00 12.32
N PHE A 76 6.60 22.71 12.68
CA PHE A 76 5.88 21.70 11.90
C PHE A 76 4.40 22.02 11.80
N LYS A 77 3.73 22.32 12.93
CA LYS A 77 2.33 22.73 12.97
C LYS A 77 2.06 23.95 12.08
N GLY A 78 2.93 24.95 12.15
CA GLY A 78 2.83 26.17 11.33
C GLY A 78 2.87 25.88 9.82
N VAL A 79 3.76 24.99 9.37
CA VAL A 79 3.83 24.56 7.97
C VAL A 79 2.62 23.72 7.57
N LEU A 80 2.16 22.82 8.44
CA LEU A 80 1.00 21.98 8.15
C LEU A 80 -0.29 22.79 8.05
N MET A 81 -0.48 23.83 8.85
CA MET A 81 -1.64 24.73 8.77
C MET A 81 -1.54 25.79 7.68
N GLY A 82 -0.34 26.05 7.15
CA GLY A 82 -0.10 27.11 6.16
C GLY A 82 -0.72 26.79 4.79
N SER A 83 -1.71 27.57 4.35
CA SER A 83 -2.34 27.39 3.04
C SER A 83 -1.37 27.58 1.85
N GLY A 84 -0.30 28.36 2.03
CA GLY A 84 0.73 28.62 1.01
C GLY A 84 2.01 27.77 1.13
N SER A 85 2.05 26.76 2.00
CA SER A 85 3.25 25.94 2.19
C SER A 85 3.54 25.08 0.96
N LYS A 86 4.82 25.05 0.54
CA LYS A 86 5.25 24.31 -0.64
C LYS A 86 5.30 22.80 -0.35
N PRO A 87 5.15 21.92 -1.36
CA PRO A 87 5.16 20.47 -1.16
C PRO A 87 6.38 19.94 -0.39
N PHE A 88 7.59 20.44 -0.69
CA PHE A 88 8.79 20.04 0.03
C PHE A 88 8.83 20.53 1.48
N GLU A 89 8.20 21.67 1.81
CA GLU A 89 8.12 22.16 3.19
C GLU A 89 7.19 21.27 4.01
N VAL A 90 6.05 20.89 3.43
CA VAL A 90 5.12 19.92 4.02
C VAL A 90 5.82 18.58 4.24
N ARG A 91 6.59 18.10 3.26
CA ARG A 91 7.42 16.89 3.41
C ARG A 91 8.39 17.00 4.59
N ILE A 92 9.13 18.10 4.71
CA ILE A 92 10.05 18.33 5.84
C ILE A 92 9.31 18.29 7.17
N ALA A 93 8.15 18.96 7.26
CA ALA A 93 7.37 19.00 8.50
C ALA A 93 6.84 17.61 8.90
N ILE A 94 6.31 16.85 7.95
CA ILE A 94 5.79 15.49 8.20
C ILE A 94 6.93 14.55 8.63
N ARG A 95 8.06 14.54 7.92
CA ARG A 95 9.23 13.73 8.31
C ARG A 95 9.82 14.15 9.64
N GLY A 96 9.91 15.45 9.89
CA GLY A 96 10.43 15.99 11.14
C GLY A 96 9.57 15.58 12.33
N PHE A 97 8.25 15.61 12.18
CA PHE A 97 7.34 15.11 13.19
C PHE A 97 7.47 13.60 13.39
N GLY A 98 7.52 12.80 12.31
CA GLY A 98 7.74 11.35 12.40
C GLY A 98 9.01 10.98 13.16
N ALA A 99 10.12 11.66 12.86
CA ALA A 99 11.40 11.47 13.54
C ALA A 99 11.37 11.81 15.04
N MET A 100 10.49 12.73 15.46
CA MET A 100 10.34 13.20 16.84
C MET A 100 9.08 12.65 17.52
N ALA A 101 8.31 11.76 16.88
CA ALA A 101 7.02 11.31 17.37
C ALA A 101 7.13 10.63 18.74
N GLY A 102 8.17 9.82 18.96
CA GLY A 102 8.42 9.21 20.27
C GLY A 102 8.72 10.23 21.36
N ALA A 103 9.48 11.29 21.05
CA ALA A 103 9.73 12.37 21.99
C ALA A 103 8.43 13.15 22.29
N CYS A 104 7.59 13.38 21.28
CA CYS A 104 6.27 13.99 21.43
C CYS A 104 5.37 13.19 22.37
N ALA A 105 5.23 11.89 22.12
CA ALA A 105 4.43 11.00 22.96
C ALA A 105 4.91 10.92 24.42
N ARG A 106 6.21 11.15 24.66
CA ARG A 106 6.79 11.16 26.03
C ARG A 106 6.62 12.50 26.74
N LEU A 107 6.78 13.61 26.03
CA LEU A 107 6.96 14.94 26.63
C LEU A 107 5.73 15.85 26.54
N MET A 108 4.85 15.63 25.56
CA MET A 108 3.67 16.45 25.29
C MET A 108 2.37 15.72 25.63
N SER A 109 1.24 16.43 25.57
CA SER A 109 -0.07 15.84 25.83
C SER A 109 -0.54 14.96 24.66
N GLU A 110 -1.41 14.00 24.98
CA GLU A 110 -1.98 13.09 23.98
C GLU A 110 -2.85 13.85 22.98
N GLU A 111 -3.62 14.85 23.44
CA GLU A 111 -4.44 15.71 22.59
C GLU A 111 -3.60 16.46 21.55
N TYR A 112 -2.42 16.95 21.95
CA TYR A 112 -1.50 17.63 21.04
C TYR A 112 -0.95 16.69 19.98
N MET A 113 -0.61 15.45 20.36
CA MET A 113 -0.15 14.43 19.44
C MET A 113 -1.25 14.06 18.43
N GLN A 114 -2.49 13.88 18.89
CA GLN A 114 -3.65 13.58 18.05
C GLN A 114 -3.95 14.72 17.07
N GLU A 115 -3.86 15.97 17.51
CA GLU A 115 -4.03 17.15 16.66
C GLU A 115 -3.01 17.17 15.52
N LEU A 116 -1.72 16.96 15.84
CA LEU A 116 -0.66 16.92 14.83
C LEU A 116 -0.80 15.73 13.87
N LEU A 117 -1.15 14.54 14.39
CA LEU A 117 -1.43 13.37 13.56
C LEU A 117 -2.54 13.65 12.55
N LEU A 118 -3.63 14.28 13.00
CA LEU A 118 -4.75 14.63 12.12
C LEU A 118 -4.31 15.59 11.01
N LEU A 119 -3.51 16.62 11.33
CA LEU A 119 -2.97 17.54 10.33
C LEU A 119 -2.06 16.83 9.32
N VAL A 120 -1.22 15.90 9.77
CA VAL A 120 -0.36 15.10 8.89
C VAL A 120 -1.20 14.21 7.97
N MET A 121 -2.22 13.53 8.50
CA MET A 121 -3.13 12.70 7.73
C MET A 121 -3.86 13.52 6.66
N GLN A 122 -4.45 14.66 7.03
CA GLN A 122 -5.12 15.55 6.08
C GLN A 122 -4.21 16.03 4.96
N ARG A 123 -2.98 16.43 5.29
CA ARG A 123 -1.99 16.87 4.29
C ARG A 123 -1.52 15.73 3.40
N THR A 124 -1.36 14.54 3.95
CA THR A 124 -0.95 13.35 3.19
C THR A 124 -2.07 12.88 2.26
N GLU A 125 -3.30 12.81 2.76
CA GLU A 125 -4.49 12.45 1.99
C GLU A 125 -4.71 13.43 0.82
N TYR A 126 -4.51 14.73 1.05
CA TYR A 126 -4.59 15.74 -0.01
C TYR A 126 -3.65 15.45 -1.18
N VAL A 127 -2.43 14.97 -0.92
CA VAL A 127 -1.48 14.60 -2.00
C VAL A 127 -2.06 13.53 -2.91
N TYR A 128 -2.79 12.55 -2.36
CA TYR A 128 -3.39 11.47 -3.15
C TYR A 128 -4.62 11.90 -3.95
N LEU A 129 -5.33 12.94 -3.50
CA LEU A 129 -6.51 13.49 -4.18
C LEU A 129 -6.17 14.30 -5.44
N VAL A 130 -4.93 14.78 -5.57
CA VAL A 130 -4.49 15.50 -6.78
C VAL A 130 -4.36 14.51 -7.94
N GLU A 131 -5.15 14.71 -9.00
CA GLU A 131 -5.18 13.82 -10.18
C GLU A 131 -3.92 13.93 -11.05
N ASP A 132 -3.40 15.15 -11.24
CA ASP A 132 -2.18 15.42 -12.01
C ASP A 132 -1.01 15.71 -11.07
N LYS A 133 -0.39 14.65 -10.56
CA LYS A 133 0.72 14.75 -9.61
C LYS A 133 1.99 15.12 -10.36
N SER A 134 2.68 16.15 -9.88
CA SER A 134 4.02 16.45 -10.39
C SER A 134 5.00 15.33 -10.00
N GLY A 135 6.07 15.15 -10.77
CA GLY A 135 7.14 14.20 -10.43
C GLY A 135 7.70 14.43 -9.02
N GLU A 136 7.82 15.70 -8.60
CA GLU A 136 8.25 16.07 -7.25
C GLU A 136 7.28 15.54 -6.17
N GLN A 137 5.96 15.61 -6.38
CA GLN A 137 4.98 15.08 -5.42
C GLN A 137 5.07 13.55 -5.29
N LEU A 138 5.28 12.85 -6.41
CA LEU A 138 5.42 11.39 -6.42
C LEU A 138 6.69 10.94 -5.69
N GLU A 139 7.81 11.66 -5.86
CA GLU A 139 9.06 11.41 -5.13
C GLU A 139 8.92 11.55 -3.61
N HIS A 140 7.90 12.28 -3.13
CA HIS A 140 7.69 12.53 -1.70
C HIS A 140 6.86 11.44 -1.04
N LEU A 141 6.05 10.69 -1.79
CA LEU A 141 5.13 9.69 -1.25
C LEU A 141 5.79 8.67 -0.30
N PRO A 142 6.97 8.08 -0.62
CA PRO A 142 7.60 7.10 0.26
C PRO A 142 7.91 7.68 1.64
N ASP A 143 8.37 8.93 1.69
CA ASP A 143 8.71 9.62 2.94
C ASP A 143 7.48 9.92 3.80
N LEU A 144 6.35 10.26 3.17
CA LEU A 144 5.10 10.54 3.87
C LEU A 144 4.56 9.28 4.57
N VAL A 145 4.56 8.16 3.84
CA VAL A 145 4.09 6.86 4.37
C VAL A 145 5.04 6.35 5.46
N GLN A 146 6.35 6.52 5.27
CA GLN A 146 7.34 6.19 6.31
C GLN A 146 7.08 6.99 7.58
N ALA A 147 6.97 8.32 7.48
CA ALA A 147 6.74 9.19 8.63
C ALA A 147 5.42 8.86 9.34
N LEU A 148 4.34 8.59 8.61
CA LEU A 148 3.08 8.10 9.19
C LEU A 148 3.29 6.80 9.98
N SER A 149 4.02 5.84 9.44
CA SER A 149 4.31 4.58 10.14
C SER A 149 5.12 4.78 11.43
N GLU A 150 6.00 5.78 11.46
CA GLU A 150 6.79 6.16 12.63
C GLU A 150 5.90 6.83 13.70
N ILE A 151 5.01 7.75 13.30
CA ILE A 151 4.06 8.41 14.21
C ILE A 151 3.12 7.38 14.81
N MET A 152 2.56 6.49 13.98
CA MET A 152 1.63 5.43 14.40
C MET A 152 2.23 4.48 15.46
N GLY A 153 3.54 4.36 15.54
CA GLY A 153 4.21 3.54 16.57
C GLY A 153 4.09 4.10 17.99
N HIS A 154 3.58 5.32 18.14
CA HIS A 154 3.47 6.02 19.42
C HIS A 154 2.03 6.44 19.75
N VAL A 155 1.07 6.15 18.87
CA VAL A 155 -0.34 6.48 19.03
C VAL A 155 -1.03 5.38 19.84
N ARG A 156 -1.91 5.74 20.77
CA ARG A 156 -2.62 4.78 21.65
C ARG A 156 -4.05 4.52 21.25
N GLU A 157 -4.68 5.48 20.57
CA GLU A 157 -6.04 5.38 20.07
C GLU A 157 -6.20 6.16 18.77
N LEU A 158 -7.17 5.75 17.97
CA LEU A 158 -7.56 6.47 16.76
C LEU A 158 -9.05 6.74 16.77
N THR A 159 -9.42 7.96 16.39
CA THR A 159 -10.80 8.32 16.09
C THR A 159 -11.24 7.68 14.76
N GLY A 160 -12.56 7.53 14.56
CA GLY A 160 -13.10 7.01 13.30
C GLY A 160 -12.71 7.84 12.07
N VAL A 161 -12.52 9.16 12.24
CA VAL A 161 -12.05 10.06 11.17
C VAL A 161 -10.61 9.73 10.78
N GLN A 162 -9.72 9.51 11.76
CA GLN A 162 -8.33 9.15 11.48
C GLN A 162 -8.22 7.75 10.86
N VAL A 163 -9.03 6.78 11.31
CA VAL A 163 -9.12 5.46 10.67
C VAL A 163 -9.53 5.60 9.20
N SER A 164 -10.55 6.40 8.91
CA SER A 164 -11.00 6.64 7.53
C SER A 164 -9.93 7.34 6.68
N SER A 165 -9.25 8.35 7.23
CA SER A 165 -8.18 9.06 6.51
C SER A 165 -7.00 8.12 6.21
N LEU A 166 -6.60 7.29 7.18
CA LEU A 166 -5.55 6.30 6.99
C LEU A 166 -5.93 5.28 5.90
N GLN A 167 -7.18 4.83 5.87
CA GLN A 167 -7.69 3.97 4.79
C GLN A 167 -7.53 4.62 3.42
N ASN A 168 -7.90 5.89 3.29
CA ASN A 168 -7.82 6.62 2.03
C ASN A 168 -6.38 6.86 1.60
N ILE A 169 -5.48 7.16 2.55
CA ILE A 169 -4.04 7.28 2.32
C ILE A 169 -3.47 5.98 1.75
N VAL A 170 -3.75 4.84 2.40
CA VAL A 170 -3.23 3.54 1.94
C VAL A 170 -3.82 3.17 0.58
N ILE A 171 -5.12 3.39 0.35
CA ILE A 171 -5.72 3.16 -0.97
C ILE A 171 -5.09 4.06 -2.04
N GLY A 172 -4.87 5.35 -1.75
CA GLY A 172 -4.21 6.29 -2.64
C GLY A 172 -2.78 5.85 -2.98
N LEU A 173 -2.04 5.39 -1.98
CA LEU A 173 -0.71 4.81 -2.15
C LEU A 173 -0.71 3.59 -3.06
N ILE A 174 -1.66 2.66 -2.88
CA ILE A 174 -1.80 1.50 -3.76
C ILE A 174 -2.07 1.96 -5.18
N LYS A 175 -2.96 2.92 -5.37
CA LYS A 175 -3.31 3.44 -6.70
C LYS A 175 -2.13 4.06 -7.43
N ASP A 176 -1.31 4.83 -6.70
CA ASP A 176 -0.16 5.51 -7.27
C ASP A 176 1.13 4.66 -7.27
N PHE A 177 1.09 3.44 -6.75
CA PHE A 177 2.28 2.61 -6.56
C PHE A 177 3.07 2.39 -7.86
N HIS A 178 2.37 2.26 -8.99
CA HIS A 178 2.99 2.05 -10.30
C HIS A 178 3.86 3.23 -10.78
N PHE A 179 3.69 4.43 -10.20
CA PHE A 179 4.55 5.58 -10.50
C PHE A 179 5.88 5.55 -9.76
N LEU A 180 5.98 4.75 -8.69
CA LEU A 180 7.15 4.74 -7.84
C LEU A 180 8.29 3.94 -8.48
N SER A 181 9.49 4.51 -8.42
CA SER A 181 10.71 3.79 -8.76
C SER A 181 10.87 2.54 -7.89
N THR A 182 11.47 1.49 -8.45
CA THR A 182 11.76 0.23 -7.76
C THR A 182 12.59 0.43 -6.50
N ALA A 183 13.45 1.47 -6.47
CA ALA A 183 14.24 1.85 -5.30
C ALA A 183 13.38 2.20 -4.06
N HIS A 184 12.11 2.56 -4.24
CA HIS A 184 11.21 2.93 -3.15
C HIS A 184 10.23 1.82 -2.75
N HIS A 185 10.12 0.75 -3.53
CA HIS A 185 9.10 -0.30 -3.30
C HIS A 185 9.26 -0.96 -1.93
N GLU A 186 10.50 -1.32 -1.55
CA GLU A 186 10.76 -1.95 -0.25
C GLU A 186 10.40 -1.02 0.92
N LEU A 187 10.80 0.25 0.85
CA LEU A 187 10.51 1.24 1.88
C LEU A 187 9.00 1.42 2.07
N VAL A 188 8.26 1.52 0.96
CA VAL A 188 6.80 1.68 0.98
C VAL A 188 6.13 0.46 1.58
N VAL A 189 6.47 -0.74 1.10
CA VAL A 189 5.94 -2.00 1.64
C VAL A 189 6.22 -2.12 3.13
N SER A 190 7.46 -1.85 3.54
CA SER A 190 7.86 -1.94 4.96
C SER A 190 7.10 -0.95 5.82
N SER A 191 6.88 0.27 5.33
CA SER A 191 6.13 1.32 6.05
C SER A 191 4.64 0.99 6.17
N VAL A 192 4.03 0.42 5.12
CA VAL A 192 2.64 -0.07 5.17
C VAL A 192 2.52 -1.23 6.16
N MET A 193 3.42 -2.21 6.10
CA MET A 193 3.42 -3.34 7.04
C MET A 193 3.60 -2.89 8.49
N ARG A 194 4.50 -1.93 8.74
CA ARG A 194 4.68 -1.34 10.07
C ARG A 194 3.43 -0.60 10.54
N THR A 195 2.74 0.08 9.64
CA THR A 195 1.46 0.75 9.95
C THR A 195 0.39 -0.26 10.34
N PHE A 196 0.27 -1.36 9.59
CA PHE A 196 -0.67 -2.43 9.92
C PHE A 196 -0.33 -3.12 11.24
N ASP A 197 0.94 -3.38 11.52
CA ASP A 197 1.38 -3.91 12.81
C ASP A 197 1.04 -2.97 13.98
N ASN A 198 1.26 -1.66 13.82
CA ASN A 198 0.85 -0.68 14.82
C ASN A 198 -0.68 -0.67 15.03
N LEU A 199 -1.47 -0.74 13.96
CA LEU A 199 -2.93 -0.85 14.06
C LEU A 199 -3.37 -2.13 14.75
N ASN A 200 -2.71 -3.26 14.47
CA ASN A 200 -2.99 -4.54 15.12
C ASN A 200 -2.81 -4.43 16.64
N LYS A 201 -1.76 -3.71 17.09
CA LYS A 201 -1.47 -3.48 18.51
C LYS A 201 -2.50 -2.59 19.22
N LEU A 202 -3.20 -1.72 18.49
CA LEU A 202 -4.32 -0.95 19.05
C LEU A 202 -5.53 -1.85 19.39
N GLY A 203 -5.66 -2.98 18.71
CA GLY A 203 -6.75 -3.94 18.90
C GLY A 203 -8.10 -3.44 18.36
N GLY A 204 -9.19 -4.06 18.84
CA GLY A 204 -10.57 -3.62 18.53
C GLY A 204 -11.06 -3.95 17.11
N GLY A 205 -10.39 -4.82 16.36
CA GLY A 205 -10.82 -5.20 15.00
C GLY A 205 -10.60 -4.12 13.93
N VAL A 206 -9.87 -3.05 14.28
CA VAL A 206 -9.69 -1.87 13.40
C VAL A 206 -8.90 -2.25 12.16
N LEU A 207 -7.85 -3.07 12.31
CA LEU A 207 -7.03 -3.52 11.21
C LEU A 207 -7.83 -4.38 10.22
N GLU A 208 -8.61 -5.34 10.71
CA GLU A 208 -9.42 -6.24 9.90
C GLU A 208 -10.44 -5.46 9.07
N GLY A 209 -11.14 -4.50 9.69
CA GLY A 209 -12.09 -3.63 8.99
C GLY A 209 -11.43 -2.73 7.94
N LEU A 210 -10.18 -2.31 8.17
CA LEU A 210 -9.38 -1.56 7.20
C LEU A 210 -8.92 -2.45 6.04
N LEU A 211 -8.35 -3.61 6.34
CA LEU A 211 -7.84 -4.56 5.36
C LEU A 211 -8.94 -5.01 4.40
N ASP A 212 -10.17 -5.20 4.90
CA ASP A 212 -11.31 -5.57 4.06
C ASP A 212 -11.51 -4.60 2.89
N LYS A 213 -11.48 -3.30 3.19
CA LYS A 213 -11.68 -2.24 2.20
C LYS A 213 -10.42 -1.98 1.37
N ILE A 214 -9.25 -1.97 2.01
CA ILE A 214 -7.98 -1.67 1.35
C ILE A 214 -7.65 -2.74 0.31
N ILE A 215 -7.72 -4.02 0.69
CA ILE A 215 -7.35 -5.13 -0.20
C ILE A 215 -8.35 -5.24 -1.34
N LEU A 216 -9.65 -5.19 -1.07
CA LEU A 216 -10.67 -5.26 -2.11
C LEU A 216 -10.49 -4.14 -3.15
N ARG A 217 -10.39 -2.88 -2.70
CA ARG A 217 -10.23 -1.72 -3.59
C ARG A 217 -8.90 -1.74 -4.32
N GLY A 218 -7.83 -2.16 -3.64
CA GLY A 218 -6.50 -2.28 -4.22
C GLY A 218 -6.44 -3.33 -5.34
N LEU A 219 -7.06 -4.50 -5.12
CA LEU A 219 -7.13 -5.57 -6.12
C LEU A 219 -7.95 -5.13 -7.34
N VAL A 220 -9.14 -4.58 -7.12
CA VAL A 220 -10.00 -4.09 -8.22
C VAL A 220 -9.26 -3.03 -9.04
N TRP A 221 -8.56 -2.09 -8.38
CA TRP A 221 -7.76 -1.09 -9.07
C TRP A 221 -6.63 -1.72 -9.89
N SER A 222 -5.81 -2.58 -9.25
CA SER A 222 -4.69 -3.26 -9.91
C SER A 222 -5.12 -4.06 -11.15
N CYS A 223 -6.35 -4.59 -11.12
CA CYS A 223 -6.91 -5.40 -12.21
C CYS A 223 -7.71 -4.59 -13.24
N SER A 224 -7.99 -3.31 -13.01
CA SER A 224 -8.76 -2.46 -13.94
C SER A 224 -7.93 -1.87 -15.09
N HIS A 225 -6.62 -2.13 -15.10
CA HIS A 225 -5.69 -1.65 -16.12
C HIS A 225 -5.67 -2.53 -17.38
N THR A 226 -4.91 -2.10 -18.38
CA THR A 226 -4.74 -2.81 -19.65
C THR A 226 -4.25 -4.25 -19.41
N LEU A 227 -4.71 -5.18 -20.24
CA LEU A 227 -4.20 -6.55 -20.22
C LEU A 227 -2.73 -6.56 -20.65
N VAL A 228 -1.95 -7.49 -20.10
CA VAL A 228 -0.52 -7.62 -20.42
C VAL A 228 -0.28 -7.87 -21.91
N ILE A 229 -1.16 -8.63 -22.55
CA ILE A 229 -1.05 -8.96 -23.98
C ILE A 229 -1.24 -7.70 -24.82
N ASP A 230 -2.28 -6.93 -24.53
CA ASP A 230 -2.61 -5.69 -25.26
C ASP A 230 -1.54 -4.62 -25.04
N ALA A 231 -1.04 -4.48 -23.81
CA ALA A 231 0.05 -3.55 -23.48
C ALA A 231 1.37 -3.90 -24.22
N ASN A 232 1.64 -5.19 -24.45
CA ASN A 232 2.81 -5.62 -25.22
C ASN A 232 2.64 -5.36 -26.72
N GLN A 233 1.42 -5.47 -27.25
CA GLN A 233 1.13 -5.19 -28.67
C GLN A 233 1.19 -3.70 -28.99
N ASN A 234 0.75 -2.84 -28.06
CA ASN A 234 0.72 -1.39 -28.23
C ASN A 234 2.06 -0.69 -27.96
N ARG A 235 3.15 -1.43 -27.69
CA ARG A 235 4.45 -0.83 -27.33
C ARG A 235 5.11 0.00 -28.43
N ASP A 236 4.76 -0.25 -29.70
CA ASP A 236 5.54 0.25 -30.83
C ASP A 236 4.99 1.52 -31.50
N GLU A 237 3.75 1.96 -31.22
CA GLU A 237 3.15 3.11 -31.90
C GLU A 237 2.37 4.04 -30.95
N SER A 238 3.01 5.13 -30.50
CA SER A 238 2.35 6.29 -29.85
C SER A 238 1.59 6.04 -28.53
N ALA A 239 1.77 4.90 -27.87
CA ALA A 239 1.01 4.54 -26.68
C ALA A 239 1.18 5.57 -25.55
N ASN A 240 0.05 6.01 -24.99
CA ASN A 240 0.04 6.77 -23.76
C ASN A 240 0.64 5.88 -22.65
N TRP A 241 1.49 6.45 -21.80
CA TRP A 241 2.12 5.69 -20.70
C TRP A 241 1.06 5.01 -19.79
N LYS A 242 -0.16 5.56 -19.73
CA LYS A 242 -1.31 4.97 -19.02
C LYS A 242 -1.74 3.62 -19.61
N ASP A 243 -1.60 3.44 -20.92
CA ASP A 243 -1.98 2.22 -21.64
C ASP A 243 -0.96 1.09 -21.45
N LEU A 244 0.23 1.42 -20.91
CA LEU A 244 1.29 0.46 -20.58
C LEU A 244 1.21 -0.06 -19.14
N VAL A 245 0.36 0.52 -18.29
CA VAL A 245 0.16 0.05 -16.91
C VAL A 245 -0.66 -1.24 -16.95
N THR A 246 -0.21 -2.24 -16.20
CA THR A 246 -0.87 -3.55 -16.07
C THR A 246 -0.84 -4.00 -14.60
N TYR A 247 -1.50 -5.12 -14.27
CA TYR A 247 -1.41 -5.67 -12.91
C TYR A 247 0.04 -5.95 -12.47
N LYS A 248 0.96 -6.20 -13.42
CA LYS A 248 2.37 -6.50 -13.13
C LYS A 248 3.10 -5.35 -12.43
N ASN A 249 2.68 -4.11 -12.68
CA ASN A 249 3.25 -2.94 -12.01
C ASN A 249 2.94 -2.91 -10.50
N TYR A 250 1.91 -3.64 -10.05
CA TYR A 250 1.51 -3.75 -8.65
C TYR A 250 1.99 -5.06 -7.99
N LEU A 251 2.54 -6.01 -8.76
CA LEU A 251 3.07 -7.25 -8.20
C LEU A 251 4.12 -7.04 -7.09
N PRO A 252 5.07 -6.09 -7.19
CA PRO A 252 6.04 -5.86 -6.12
C PRO A 252 5.39 -5.48 -4.79
N LEU A 253 4.29 -4.71 -4.82
CA LEU A 253 3.51 -4.37 -3.64
C LEU A 253 2.87 -5.62 -3.03
N TRP A 254 2.07 -6.36 -3.81
CA TRP A 254 1.33 -7.53 -3.32
C TRP A 254 2.26 -8.63 -2.80
N ARG A 255 3.36 -8.89 -3.53
CA ARG A 255 4.40 -9.82 -3.10
C ARG A 255 5.10 -9.34 -1.84
N GLY A 256 5.41 -8.04 -1.76
CA GLY A 256 6.05 -7.46 -0.58
C GLY A 256 5.19 -7.54 0.69
N LEU A 257 3.87 -7.39 0.57
CA LEU A 257 2.93 -7.54 1.69
C LEU A 257 2.83 -8.99 2.20
N LEU A 258 3.15 -9.97 1.35
CA LEU A 258 3.14 -11.40 1.68
C LEU A 258 4.53 -12.00 1.88
N ALA A 259 5.59 -11.21 1.69
CA ALA A 259 6.96 -11.69 1.83
C ALA A 259 7.29 -11.87 3.32
N GLU A 260 7.73 -13.08 3.68
CA GLU A 260 8.33 -13.32 4.97
C GLU A 260 9.63 -12.54 5.09
N GLY A 261 9.74 -11.70 6.11
CA GLY A 261 10.93 -10.89 6.34
C GLY A 261 10.89 -10.23 7.70
N ASN A 262 11.95 -10.42 8.49
CA ASN A 262 12.16 -9.73 9.75
C ASN A 262 12.69 -8.31 9.49
N SER A 263 11.90 -7.42 8.87
CA SER A 263 12.28 -6.01 8.87
C SER A 263 12.20 -5.50 10.31
N HIS A 264 13.35 -5.13 10.87
CA HIS A 264 13.48 -4.57 12.23
C HIS A 264 13.08 -5.51 13.39
N GLY A 265 13.13 -6.83 13.19
CA GLY A 265 12.97 -7.82 14.28
C GLY A 265 11.54 -8.06 14.76
N VAL A 266 10.53 -7.63 13.98
CA VAL A 266 9.12 -7.92 14.25
C VAL A 266 8.68 -9.13 13.41
N ASP A 267 8.10 -10.13 14.06
CA ASP A 267 7.48 -11.27 13.39
C ASP A 267 6.25 -10.81 12.60
N ARG A 268 6.33 -10.91 11.27
CA ARG A 268 5.25 -10.51 10.35
C ARG A 268 4.24 -11.63 10.09
N THR A 269 4.50 -12.86 10.51
CA THR A 269 3.67 -14.02 10.16
C THR A 269 2.20 -13.86 10.55
N PRO A 270 1.83 -13.35 11.75
CA PRO A 270 0.42 -13.13 12.10
C PRO A 270 -0.29 -12.16 11.14
N LEU A 271 0.40 -11.09 10.77
CA LEU A 271 -0.11 -10.07 9.86
C LEU A 271 -0.23 -10.61 8.42
N ILE A 272 0.77 -11.38 7.96
CA ILE A 272 0.74 -12.02 6.63
C ILE A 272 -0.46 -12.96 6.54
N LYS A 273 -0.74 -13.78 7.56
CA LYS A 273 -1.92 -14.66 7.59
C LYS A 273 -3.22 -13.87 7.45
N LEU A 274 -3.33 -12.73 8.13
CA LEU A 274 -4.52 -11.87 8.04
C LEU A 274 -4.69 -11.25 6.65
N ILE A 275 -3.60 -10.72 6.06
CA ILE A 275 -3.60 -10.17 4.70
C ILE A 275 -3.95 -11.27 3.69
N TYR A 276 -3.35 -12.46 3.82
CA TYR A 276 -3.61 -13.61 2.96
C TYR A 276 -5.08 -14.03 3.01
N ALA A 277 -5.64 -14.18 4.21
CA ALA A 277 -7.06 -14.47 4.40
C ALA A 277 -7.95 -13.44 3.70
N GLN A 278 -7.62 -12.16 3.82
CA GLN A 278 -8.40 -11.10 3.21
C GLN A 278 -8.25 -11.05 1.68
N LEU A 279 -7.07 -11.41 1.13
CA LEU A 279 -6.89 -11.60 -0.30
C LEU A 279 -7.83 -12.68 -0.83
N ILE A 280 -7.80 -13.89 -0.24
CA ILE A 280 -8.67 -14.99 -0.68
C ILE A 280 -10.17 -14.63 -0.57
N LYS A 281 -10.60 -13.99 0.53
CA LYS A 281 -11.98 -13.49 0.66
C LYS A 281 -12.33 -12.47 -0.42
N SER A 282 -11.41 -11.55 -0.72
CA SER A 282 -11.61 -10.52 -1.74
C SER A 282 -11.64 -11.12 -3.15
N LEU A 283 -10.87 -12.18 -3.42
CA LEU A 283 -10.98 -12.96 -4.66
C LEU A 283 -12.41 -13.47 -4.85
N PHE A 284 -12.95 -14.18 -3.85
CA PHE A 284 -14.31 -14.73 -3.94
C PHE A 284 -15.36 -13.62 -4.13
N LEU A 285 -15.23 -12.52 -3.39
CA LEU A 285 -16.15 -11.39 -3.49
C LEU A 285 -16.12 -10.75 -4.89
N ILE A 286 -14.93 -10.53 -5.46
CA ILE A 286 -14.82 -9.96 -6.81
C ILE A 286 -15.44 -10.92 -7.83
N LEU A 287 -15.12 -12.22 -7.76
CA LEU A 287 -15.65 -13.22 -8.68
C LEU A 287 -17.19 -13.32 -8.64
N ASP A 288 -17.80 -13.21 -7.45
CA ASP A 288 -19.26 -13.18 -7.30
C ASP A 288 -19.90 -11.94 -7.96
N LYS A 289 -19.21 -10.79 -7.96
CA LYS A 289 -19.75 -9.51 -8.45
C LYS A 289 -19.54 -9.26 -9.93
N LEU A 290 -18.57 -9.91 -10.57
CA LEU A 290 -18.29 -9.71 -11.99
C LEU A 290 -19.39 -10.31 -12.87
N ASN A 291 -19.82 -9.56 -13.89
CA ASN A 291 -20.75 -10.08 -14.88
C ASN A 291 -19.98 -10.75 -16.04
N LEU A 292 -19.84 -12.07 -15.93
CA LEU A 292 -19.18 -12.91 -16.94
C LEU A 292 -20.18 -13.57 -17.90
N THR A 293 -21.32 -12.92 -18.17
CA THR A 293 -22.29 -13.41 -19.16
C THR A 293 -21.89 -13.01 -20.57
N THR A 294 -22.21 -13.90 -21.51
CA THR A 294 -22.02 -13.70 -22.93
C THR A 294 -23.36 -13.66 -23.63
N ARG A 295 -23.44 -12.91 -24.73
CA ARG A 295 -24.57 -12.90 -25.66
C ARG A 295 -24.10 -13.32 -27.04
N LYS A 296 -25.00 -13.81 -27.87
CA LYS A 296 -24.67 -14.08 -29.27
C LYS A 296 -24.40 -12.79 -30.02
N ARG A 297 -23.48 -12.86 -30.98
CA ARG A 297 -23.16 -11.79 -31.90
C ARG A 297 -24.33 -11.64 -32.88
N THR A 298 -24.77 -10.40 -33.05
CA THR A 298 -25.81 -10.06 -34.01
C THR A 298 -25.22 -9.24 -35.16
N PHE A 299 -25.87 -9.32 -36.32
CA PHE A 299 -25.61 -8.48 -37.48
C PHE A 299 -26.93 -7.87 -37.97
N LYS A 300 -26.86 -6.73 -38.65
CA LYS A 300 -28.03 -6.13 -39.29
C LYS A 300 -28.23 -6.74 -40.66
N ASP A 301 -29.40 -7.30 -40.91
CA ASP A 301 -29.78 -7.76 -42.25
C ASP A 301 -30.11 -6.58 -43.17
N GLU A 302 -30.39 -6.87 -44.45
CA GLU A 302 -30.77 -5.86 -45.45
C GLU A 302 -32.08 -5.14 -45.11
N SER A 303 -32.88 -5.68 -44.17
CA SER A 303 -34.11 -5.08 -43.66
C SER A 303 -33.88 -4.21 -42.42
N GLY A 304 -32.65 -4.16 -41.90
CA GLY A 304 -32.26 -3.40 -40.72
C GLY A 304 -32.56 -4.10 -39.39
N GLU A 305 -33.01 -5.36 -39.41
CA GLU A 305 -33.26 -6.15 -38.20
C GLU A 305 -31.99 -6.87 -37.71
N ASP A 306 -31.82 -6.93 -36.39
CA ASP A 306 -30.70 -7.63 -35.76
C ASP A 306 -30.96 -9.16 -35.81
N ARG A 307 -30.18 -9.88 -36.63
CA ARG A 307 -30.18 -11.34 -36.67
C ARG A 307 -28.97 -11.91 -35.96
N GLU A 308 -29.16 -13.03 -35.26
CA GLU A 308 -28.08 -13.77 -34.60
C GLU A 308 -27.18 -14.48 -35.63
N LEU A 309 -25.87 -14.42 -35.43
CA LEU A 309 -24.92 -15.29 -36.10
C LEU A 309 -24.93 -16.66 -35.43
N PHE A 310 -24.81 -17.71 -36.24
CA PHE A 310 -24.70 -19.09 -35.78
C PHE A 310 -23.46 -19.72 -36.40
N PHE A 311 -22.46 -19.97 -35.58
CA PHE A 311 -21.26 -20.72 -35.88
C PHE A 311 -21.20 -21.94 -34.96
N CYS A 312 -20.51 -23.01 -35.39
CA CYS A 312 -20.32 -24.16 -34.51
C CYS A 312 -19.30 -23.90 -33.39
N ASP A 313 -18.48 -22.85 -33.53
CA ASP A 313 -17.49 -22.44 -32.53
C ASP A 313 -18.05 -21.33 -31.61
N PRO A 314 -18.25 -21.62 -30.31
CA PRO A 314 -18.73 -20.64 -29.34
C PRO A 314 -17.86 -19.39 -29.23
N ASN A 315 -16.56 -19.47 -29.56
CA ASN A 315 -15.65 -18.31 -29.49
C ASN A 315 -15.91 -17.28 -30.58
N VAL A 316 -16.53 -17.69 -31.70
CA VAL A 316 -16.87 -16.81 -32.81
C VAL A 316 -18.26 -16.20 -32.61
N ASP A 317 -19.17 -16.98 -32.01
CA ASP A 317 -20.56 -16.64 -31.78
C ASP A 317 -20.78 -15.71 -30.60
N LEU A 318 -19.97 -15.82 -29.55
CA LEU A 318 -20.26 -15.17 -28.28
C LEU A 318 -19.44 -13.91 -28.09
N VAL A 319 -20.12 -12.86 -27.65
CA VAL A 319 -19.50 -11.61 -27.22
C VAL A 319 -19.84 -11.32 -25.75
N PRO A 320 -18.91 -10.75 -24.97
CA PRO A 320 -19.18 -10.37 -23.59
C PRO A 320 -20.32 -9.33 -23.51
N VAL A 321 -21.21 -9.48 -22.53
CA VAL A 321 -22.19 -8.43 -22.21
C VAL A 321 -21.49 -7.22 -21.57
N LYS A 322 -20.51 -7.48 -20.68
CA LYS A 322 -19.67 -6.45 -20.06
C LYS A 322 -18.19 -6.75 -20.31
N PRO A 323 -17.59 -6.25 -21.40
CA PRO A 323 -16.18 -6.53 -21.72
C PRO A 323 -15.21 -6.14 -20.60
N LYS A 324 -15.44 -5.02 -19.91
CA LYS A 324 -14.56 -4.56 -18.80
C LYS A 324 -14.51 -5.53 -17.63
N ASP A 325 -15.63 -6.21 -17.32
CA ASP A 325 -15.66 -7.20 -16.25
C ASP A 325 -14.79 -8.43 -16.60
N PHE A 326 -14.78 -8.83 -17.88
CA PHE A 326 -13.86 -9.85 -18.38
C PHE A 326 -12.39 -9.40 -18.31
N HIS A 327 -12.09 -8.12 -18.58
CA HIS A 327 -10.72 -7.60 -18.44
C HIS A 327 -10.23 -7.66 -16.99
N ILE A 328 -11.06 -7.19 -16.05
CA ILE A 328 -10.77 -7.30 -14.61
C ILE A 328 -10.57 -8.75 -14.23
N PHE A 329 -11.44 -9.66 -14.68
CA PHE A 329 -11.32 -11.08 -14.42
C PHE A 329 -10.00 -11.68 -14.92
N PHE A 330 -9.58 -11.38 -16.15
CA PHE A 330 -8.32 -11.93 -16.70
C PHE A 330 -7.10 -11.42 -15.93
N ASN A 331 -7.03 -10.12 -15.65
CA ASN A 331 -5.96 -9.57 -14.81
C ASN A 331 -5.97 -10.17 -13.40
N LEU A 332 -7.15 -10.41 -12.82
CA LEU A 332 -7.28 -11.03 -11.50
C LEU A 332 -6.77 -12.46 -11.50
N VAL A 333 -7.15 -13.27 -12.49
CA VAL A 333 -6.67 -14.66 -12.64
C VAL A 333 -5.14 -14.69 -12.74
N ASP A 334 -4.57 -13.85 -13.60
CA ASP A 334 -3.13 -13.81 -13.81
C ASP A 334 -2.38 -13.26 -12.58
N LEU A 335 -2.93 -12.24 -11.91
CA LEU A 335 -2.39 -11.72 -10.65
C LEU A 335 -2.31 -12.81 -9.58
N TYR A 336 -3.36 -13.60 -9.39
CA TYR A 336 -3.37 -14.67 -8.39
C TYR A 336 -2.45 -15.82 -8.77
N GLN A 337 -2.31 -16.14 -10.06
CA GLN A 337 -1.29 -17.10 -10.51
C GLN A 337 0.12 -16.61 -10.15
N ASP A 338 0.45 -15.36 -10.46
CA ASP A 338 1.77 -14.77 -10.19
C ASP A 338 2.04 -14.55 -8.70
N LEU A 339 0.99 -14.38 -7.89
CA LEU A 339 1.08 -14.15 -6.44
C LEU A 339 1.21 -15.46 -5.67
N LEU A 340 0.31 -16.42 -5.89
CA LEU A 340 0.31 -17.70 -5.18
C LEU A 340 1.44 -18.61 -5.65
N ARG A 341 1.99 -18.44 -6.86
CA ARG A 341 3.18 -19.18 -7.31
C ARG A 341 4.50 -18.47 -6.96
N TYR A 342 4.45 -17.32 -6.27
CA TYR A 342 5.62 -16.48 -6.06
C TYR A 342 6.72 -17.14 -5.22
N ASN A 343 6.36 -17.69 -4.04
CA ASN A 343 7.28 -18.39 -3.16
C ASN A 343 6.56 -19.49 -2.37
N ALA A 344 7.31 -20.38 -1.71
CA ALA A 344 6.74 -21.48 -0.92
C ALA A 344 5.96 -20.99 0.32
N PRO A 345 6.45 -20.04 1.14
CA PRO A 345 5.74 -19.66 2.36
C PRO A 345 4.35 -19.08 2.13
N VAL A 346 4.15 -18.34 1.03
CA VAL A 346 2.83 -17.83 0.66
C VAL A 346 1.86 -18.97 0.34
N ARG A 347 2.35 -20.05 -0.27
CA ARG A 347 1.54 -21.24 -0.57
C ARG A 347 1.15 -22.01 0.68
N ASP A 348 2.01 -22.00 1.70
CA ASP A 348 1.76 -22.70 2.97
C ASP A 348 0.53 -22.14 3.71
N HIS A 349 0.16 -20.89 3.46
CA HIS A 349 -1.08 -20.30 3.99
C HIS A 349 -2.36 -20.75 3.26
N PHE A 350 -2.25 -21.49 2.16
CA PHE A 350 -3.41 -21.93 1.37
C PHE A 350 -4.16 -23.12 1.96
N GLU A 351 -3.53 -23.91 2.83
CA GLU A 351 -4.07 -25.20 3.30
C GLU A 351 -5.51 -25.08 3.84
N ASP A 352 -5.74 -24.12 4.75
CA ASP A 352 -7.05 -23.87 5.37
C ASP A 352 -8.12 -23.42 4.36
N TRP A 353 -7.71 -22.90 3.20
CA TRP A 353 -8.60 -22.36 2.18
C TRP A 353 -8.99 -23.38 1.12
N ILE A 354 -8.28 -24.51 1.01
CA ILE A 354 -8.48 -25.52 -0.04
C ILE A 354 -9.97 -25.90 -0.21
N PRO A 355 -10.71 -26.30 0.84
CA PRO A 355 -12.10 -26.74 0.67
C PRO A 355 -13.03 -25.65 0.12
N VAL A 356 -12.94 -24.44 0.71
CA VAL A 356 -13.79 -23.30 0.33
C VAL A 356 -13.41 -22.75 -1.04
N TYR A 357 -12.11 -22.76 -1.36
CA TYR A 357 -11.59 -22.35 -2.66
C TYR A 357 -12.14 -23.22 -3.77
N PHE A 358 -12.02 -24.55 -3.66
CA PHE A 358 -12.53 -25.46 -4.69
C PHE A 358 -14.05 -25.43 -4.81
N ASP A 359 -14.78 -25.35 -3.70
CA ASP A 359 -16.25 -25.19 -3.73
C ASP A 359 -16.65 -23.94 -4.53
N CYS A 360 -15.99 -22.80 -4.27
CA CYS A 360 -16.23 -21.56 -5.01
C CYS A 360 -15.84 -21.67 -6.49
N MET A 361 -14.62 -22.12 -6.79
CA MET A 361 -14.10 -22.17 -8.17
C MET A 361 -14.91 -23.14 -9.05
N VAL A 362 -15.28 -24.31 -8.53
CA VAL A 362 -16.07 -25.30 -9.29
C VAL A 362 -17.48 -24.79 -9.56
N LYS A 363 -18.15 -24.18 -8.57
CA LYS A 363 -19.47 -23.58 -8.77
C LYS A 363 -19.43 -22.47 -9.84
N MET A 364 -18.40 -21.63 -9.82
CA MET A 364 -18.23 -20.56 -10.81
C MET A 364 -17.90 -21.10 -12.20
N ALA A 365 -17.06 -22.14 -12.29
CA ALA A 365 -16.77 -22.82 -13.55
C ALA A 365 -18.03 -23.46 -14.18
N LEU A 366 -18.87 -24.11 -13.37
CA LEU A 366 -20.14 -24.68 -13.83
C LEU A 366 -21.14 -23.61 -14.29
N LYS A 367 -21.16 -22.46 -13.62
CA LYS A 367 -21.99 -21.30 -14.00
C LYS A 367 -21.50 -20.64 -15.29
N HIS A 368 -20.19 -20.67 -15.54
CA HIS A 368 -19.53 -20.02 -16.67
C HIS A 368 -18.61 -20.99 -17.44
N PRO A 369 -19.14 -22.05 -18.08
CA PRO A 369 -18.35 -23.17 -18.60
C PRO A 369 -17.38 -22.80 -19.73
N LEU A 370 -17.66 -21.71 -20.46
CA LEU A 370 -16.83 -21.24 -21.56
C LEU A 370 -15.74 -20.23 -21.11
N VAL A 371 -15.67 -19.92 -19.82
CA VAL A 371 -14.71 -18.96 -19.27
C VAL A 371 -13.49 -19.71 -18.73
N SER A 372 -12.49 -19.89 -19.58
CA SER A 372 -11.28 -20.69 -19.30
C SER A 372 -10.47 -20.22 -18.09
N GLY A 373 -10.63 -18.97 -17.64
CA GLY A 373 -9.96 -18.46 -16.44
C GLY A 373 -10.31 -19.22 -15.16
N PHE A 374 -11.52 -19.80 -15.04
CA PHE A 374 -11.86 -20.63 -13.88
C PHE A 374 -11.09 -21.95 -13.87
N VAL A 375 -10.82 -22.53 -15.04
CA VAL A 375 -9.96 -23.72 -15.15
C VAL A 375 -8.54 -23.40 -14.70
N LYS A 376 -8.01 -22.22 -15.08
CA LYS A 376 -6.70 -21.74 -14.61
C LYS A 376 -6.64 -21.56 -13.08
N LEU A 377 -7.71 -21.06 -12.46
CA LEU A 377 -7.81 -20.93 -11.00
C LEU A 377 -7.89 -22.30 -10.32
N ILE A 378 -8.65 -23.25 -10.89
CA ILE A 378 -8.68 -24.63 -10.39
C ILE A 378 -7.30 -25.28 -10.49
N ASP A 379 -6.60 -25.12 -11.62
CA ASP A 379 -5.21 -25.59 -11.81
C ASP A 379 -4.25 -24.99 -10.79
N LEU A 380 -4.38 -23.68 -10.52
CA LEU A 380 -3.63 -23.01 -9.46
C LEU A 380 -3.88 -23.63 -8.09
N GLY A 381 -5.15 -23.86 -7.74
CA GLY A 381 -5.53 -24.52 -6.49
C GLY A 381 -4.96 -25.94 -6.38
N LEU A 382 -5.02 -26.72 -7.47
CA LEU A 382 -4.50 -28.09 -7.51
C LEU A 382 -2.98 -28.12 -7.37
N THR A 383 -2.28 -27.27 -8.11
CA THR A 383 -0.82 -27.12 -8.03
C THR A 383 -0.37 -26.72 -6.62
N THR A 384 -1.15 -25.86 -5.96
CA THR A 384 -0.85 -25.42 -4.59
C THR A 384 -1.15 -26.53 -3.58
N ALA A 385 -2.26 -27.25 -3.72
CA ALA A 385 -2.60 -28.38 -2.86
C ALA A 385 -1.62 -29.57 -3.00
N ASP A 386 -1.10 -29.80 -4.21
CA ASP A 386 -0.06 -30.79 -4.47
C ASP A 386 1.27 -30.42 -3.81
N HIS A 387 1.68 -29.14 -3.88
CA HIS A 387 2.84 -28.62 -3.14
C HIS A 387 2.72 -28.88 -1.63
N LEU A 388 1.52 -28.73 -1.07
CA LEU A 388 1.24 -28.97 0.36
C LEU A 388 1.06 -30.46 0.70
N GLN A 389 1.11 -31.35 -0.29
CA GLN A 389 0.81 -32.78 -0.13
C GLN A 389 -0.56 -33.05 0.53
N TYR A 390 -1.50 -32.11 0.37
CA TYR A 390 -2.76 -32.09 1.12
C TYR A 390 -3.56 -33.39 0.98
N PHE A 391 -3.72 -33.88 -0.26
CA PHE A 391 -4.48 -35.10 -0.53
C PHE A 391 -3.81 -36.37 -0.01
N GLN A 392 -2.47 -36.39 0.06
CA GLN A 392 -1.72 -37.53 0.60
C GLN A 392 -1.87 -37.59 2.13
N ASN A 393 -1.80 -36.43 2.79
CA ASN A 393 -1.98 -36.31 4.24
C ASN A 393 -3.40 -36.68 4.69
N GLN A 394 -4.42 -36.39 3.89
CA GLN A 394 -5.80 -36.80 4.19
C GLN A 394 -5.99 -38.32 4.08
N GLN A 395 -5.39 -38.96 3.06
CA GLN A 395 -5.47 -40.41 2.87
C GLN A 395 -4.73 -41.20 3.96
N SER A 396 -3.63 -40.67 4.50
CA SER A 396 -2.92 -41.29 5.63
C SER A 396 -3.71 -41.14 6.93
N SER A 397 -4.28 -39.95 7.20
CA SER A 397 -5.14 -39.71 8.36
C SER A 397 -6.39 -40.63 8.35
N ALA A 398 -7.03 -40.80 7.19
CA ALA A 398 -8.17 -41.70 7.03
C ALA A 398 -7.84 -43.21 7.15
N LYS A 399 -6.56 -43.61 7.10
CA LYS A 399 -6.11 -44.99 7.35
C LYS A 399 -5.72 -45.25 8.81
N LEU A 400 -5.54 -44.20 9.60
CA LEU A 400 -5.16 -44.24 11.02
C LEU A 400 -6.37 -44.12 11.96
N ALA A 401 -7.50 -43.61 11.46
CA ALA A 401 -8.81 -43.65 12.10
C ALA A 401 -9.59 -44.90 11.65
#